data_AF-A0A0F5W3E1-F1
#
_entry.id   AF-A0A0F5W3E1-F1
#
_cell.length_a   1.000
_cell.length_b   1.000
_cell.length_c   1.000
_cell.angle_alpha   90.00
_cell.angle_beta   90.00
_cell.angle_gamma   90.00
#
_symmetry.space_group_name_H-M   'P 1'
#
loop_
_entity.id
_entity.type
_entity.pdbx_description
1 polymer ?
#
loop_
_entity_poly.entity_id
_entity_poly.type
_entity_poly.pdbx_seq_one_letter_code
_entity_poly.pdbx_strand_id
1 'polypeptide(L)'
;MSKRVKFRATRWITTAAMTLGLGVAVPMAVAPTASAAATAGCSGSLIDQIKHYDYSVSSHPLVATTYLYWDGTYNCARSVKAGSYYGVSSRMNLDLWSKAGGHDNDNGYFSYEAGPVTVYGKNTCINFELDMWKPNGGANFLQDHVPPSGYFHCG
;
A
#
# COMPACT_ATOMS: atom_id res chain seq x y z
N MET A 1 29.15 -29.78 -22.37
CA MET A 1 29.07 -28.92 -23.56
C MET A 1 28.49 -27.57 -23.16
N SER A 2 29.33 -26.56 -22.96
CA SER A 2 28.94 -25.22 -22.50
C SER A 2 28.97 -24.24 -23.67
N LYS A 3 27.81 -23.71 -24.07
CA LYS A 3 27.72 -22.64 -25.08
C LYS A 3 27.69 -21.29 -24.38
N ARG A 4 28.80 -20.53 -24.50
CA ARG A 4 28.87 -19.12 -24.12
C ARG A 4 28.18 -18.28 -25.19
N VAL A 5 27.16 -17.52 -24.80
CA VAL A 5 26.54 -16.51 -25.67
C VAL A 5 27.30 -15.20 -25.49
N LYS A 6 28.02 -14.79 -26.55
CA LYS A 6 28.58 -13.44 -26.69
C LYS A 6 27.58 -12.64 -27.53
N PHE A 7 27.01 -11.57 -27.00
CA PHE A 7 26.38 -10.55 -27.85
C PHE A 7 26.98 -9.17 -27.57
N ARG A 8 27.30 -8.53 -28.70
CA ARG A 8 28.19 -7.39 -28.86
C ARG A 8 27.45 -6.10 -28.53
N ALA A 9 28.16 -5.19 -27.87
CA ALA A 9 27.78 -3.81 -27.67
C ALA A 9 27.72 -3.07 -29.03
N THR A 10 26.66 -2.30 -29.24
CA THR A 10 26.61 -1.28 -30.28
C THR A 10 26.36 0.07 -29.63
N ARG A 11 27.44 0.87 -29.60
CA ARG A 11 27.41 2.30 -29.28
C ARG A 11 26.65 3.03 -30.39
N TRP A 12 25.70 3.87 -30.02
CA TRP A 12 25.24 4.95 -30.88
C TRP A 12 25.57 6.28 -30.18
N ILE A 13 26.52 6.99 -30.77
CA ILE A 13 26.83 8.39 -30.49
C ILE A 13 26.04 9.19 -31.52
N THR A 14 25.15 10.06 -31.08
CA THR A 14 24.60 11.13 -31.90
C THR A 14 24.69 12.43 -31.11
N THR A 15 25.68 13.23 -31.49
CA THR A 15 25.86 14.62 -31.09
C THR A 15 25.03 15.50 -32.03
N ALA A 16 24.22 16.40 -31.49
CA ALA A 16 23.67 17.57 -32.19
C ALA A 16 23.49 18.68 -31.13
N ALA A 17 24.42 19.63 -31.10
CA ALA A 17 24.33 20.94 -31.74
C ALA A 17 23.57 21.97 -30.86
N MET A 18 24.35 22.79 -30.14
CA MET A 18 23.86 23.95 -29.42
C MET A 18 23.55 25.07 -30.41
N THR A 19 22.29 25.47 -30.51
CA THR A 19 21.86 26.72 -31.14
C THR A 19 21.48 27.72 -30.07
N LEU A 20 22.28 28.79 -29.94
CA LEU A 20 21.96 30.00 -29.19
C LEU A 20 20.88 30.78 -29.97
N GLY A 21 19.74 31.03 -29.34
CA GLY A 21 18.65 31.81 -29.91
C GLY A 21 17.73 32.39 -28.85
N LEU A 22 17.85 33.71 -28.67
CA LEU A 22 16.87 34.74 -28.24
C LEU A 22 15.66 34.32 -27.38
N GLY A 23 15.54 35.00 -26.24
CA GLY A 23 14.53 34.81 -25.22
C GLY A 23 13.08 34.83 -25.73
N VAL A 24 12.41 33.71 -25.46
CA VAL A 24 10.96 33.62 -25.33
C VAL A 24 10.74 33.20 -23.88
N ALA A 25 9.95 33.96 -23.13
CA ALA A 25 9.47 33.54 -21.81
C ALA A 25 8.55 32.33 -22.02
N VAL A 26 9.13 31.15 -22.09
CA VAL A 26 8.40 29.90 -22.12
C VAL A 26 7.80 29.75 -20.71
N PRO A 27 6.47 29.70 -20.55
CA PRO A 27 5.90 29.28 -19.28
C PRO A 27 6.47 27.89 -19.02
N MET A 28 7.30 27.78 -17.98
CA MET A 28 7.72 26.49 -17.47
C MET A 28 6.46 25.78 -17.01
N ALA A 29 5.93 24.90 -17.86
CA ALA A 29 4.96 23.92 -17.45
C ALA A 29 5.66 23.05 -16.41
N VAL A 30 5.45 23.39 -15.14
CA VAL A 30 5.72 22.49 -14.03
C VAL A 30 4.92 21.23 -14.33
N ALA A 31 5.62 20.17 -14.75
CA ALA A 31 5.01 18.86 -14.85
C ALA A 31 4.41 18.55 -13.47
N PRO A 32 3.14 18.13 -13.39
CA PRO A 32 2.60 17.69 -12.12
C PRO A 32 3.55 16.62 -11.58
N THR A 33 4.04 16.83 -10.36
CA THR A 33 4.67 15.76 -9.60
C THR A 33 3.70 14.60 -9.64
N ALA A 34 4.12 13.49 -10.24
CA ALA A 34 3.29 12.29 -10.32
C ALA A 34 2.91 11.90 -8.89
N SER A 35 1.67 12.21 -8.49
CA SER A 35 1.07 11.63 -7.31
C SER A 35 1.12 10.13 -7.50
N ALA A 36 1.67 9.41 -6.53
CA ALA A 36 1.71 7.96 -6.52
C ALA A 36 0.35 7.43 -6.99
N ALA A 37 0.39 6.53 -7.96
CA ALA A 37 -0.81 5.94 -8.56
C ALA A 37 -1.78 5.55 -7.44
N ALA A 38 -3.01 6.05 -7.52
CA ALA A 38 -4.13 5.53 -6.74
C ALA A 38 -4.18 4.03 -7.03
N THR A 39 -3.56 3.24 -6.15
CA THR A 39 -3.40 1.81 -6.35
C THR A 39 -4.75 1.26 -5.94
N ALA A 40 -5.57 0.91 -6.94
CA ALA A 40 -6.95 0.43 -6.85
C ALA A 40 -7.59 0.62 -5.45
N GLY A 41 -8.25 1.76 -5.25
CA GLY A 41 -9.08 2.04 -4.07
C GLY A 41 -8.66 3.27 -3.25
N CYS A 42 -7.38 3.36 -2.84
CA CYS A 42 -6.92 4.47 -1.99
C CYS A 42 -6.35 5.65 -2.79
N SER A 43 -6.76 6.87 -2.44
CA SER A 43 -6.12 8.11 -2.90
C SER A 43 -4.84 8.40 -2.11
N GLY A 44 -3.99 9.26 -2.68
CA GLY A 44 -2.82 9.80 -1.98
C GLY A 44 -1.54 8.97 -2.13
N SER A 45 -0.55 9.31 -1.31
CA SER A 45 0.76 8.64 -1.30
C SER A 45 0.77 7.50 -0.29
N LEU A 46 1.43 6.40 -0.65
CA LEU A 46 1.70 5.31 0.30
C LEU A 46 2.65 5.84 1.38
N ILE A 47 2.22 5.75 2.64
CA ILE A 47 2.99 6.22 3.80
C ILE A 47 3.51 5.09 4.67
N ASP A 48 2.88 3.90 4.63
CA ASP A 48 3.35 2.73 5.37
C ASP A 48 2.89 1.40 4.74
N GLN A 49 3.62 0.33 5.07
CA GLN A 49 3.35 -1.06 4.69
C GLN A 49 3.57 -1.98 5.90
N ILE A 50 2.48 -2.52 6.44
CA ILE A 50 2.48 -3.34 7.65
C ILE A 50 2.32 -4.80 7.23
N LYS A 51 3.31 -5.63 7.59
CA LYS A 51 3.32 -7.07 7.29
C LYS A 51 2.69 -7.86 8.42
N HIS A 52 1.77 -8.74 8.05
CA HIS A 52 0.97 -9.57 8.95
C HIS A 52 1.41 -11.02 8.87
N TYR A 53 1.70 -11.65 10.02
CA TYR A 53 2.20 -13.02 10.09
C TYR A 53 1.29 -13.90 10.94
N ASP A 54 1.10 -15.15 10.53
CA ASP A 54 0.39 -16.15 11.34
C ASP A 54 1.30 -16.68 12.46
N TYR A 55 1.20 -16.08 13.64
CA TYR A 55 1.95 -16.51 14.82
C TYR A 55 1.42 -17.82 15.45
N SER A 56 0.31 -18.37 14.96
CA SER A 56 -0.18 -19.69 15.38
C SER A 56 0.60 -20.85 14.75
N VAL A 57 1.43 -20.57 13.75
CA VAL A 57 2.27 -21.54 13.03
C VAL A 57 3.74 -21.19 13.23
N SER A 58 4.59 -22.14 13.61
CA SER A 58 5.99 -21.90 14.00
C SER A 58 6.87 -21.20 12.94
N SER A 59 6.51 -21.29 11.66
CA SER A 59 7.23 -20.63 10.57
C SER A 59 6.86 -19.15 10.41
N HIS A 60 5.85 -18.66 11.15
CA HIS A 60 5.30 -17.31 11.07
C HIS A 60 5.14 -16.85 9.61
N PRO A 61 4.35 -17.56 8.78
CA PRO A 61 4.23 -17.22 7.37
C PRO A 61 3.54 -15.85 7.21
N LEU A 62 3.98 -15.07 6.22
CA LEU A 62 3.31 -13.83 5.82
C LEU A 62 1.92 -14.17 5.26
N VAL A 63 0.87 -13.62 5.86
CA VAL A 63 -0.53 -13.88 5.48
C VAL A 63 -1.24 -12.67 4.88
N ALA A 64 -0.76 -11.46 5.15
CA ALA A 64 -1.26 -10.24 4.53
C ALA A 64 -0.24 -9.10 4.60
N THR A 65 -0.49 -8.03 3.86
CA THR A 65 0.17 -6.73 4.00
C THR A 65 -0.88 -5.64 3.93
N THR A 66 -0.95 -4.80 4.96
CA THR A 66 -1.77 -3.59 4.97
C THR A 66 -0.96 -2.43 4.42
N TYR A 67 -1.54 -1.73 3.44
CA TYR A 67 -0.98 -0.55 2.82
C TYR A 67 -1.76 0.66 3.31
N LEU A 68 -1.06 1.62 3.90
CA LEU A 68 -1.64 2.85 4.43
C LEU A 68 -1.27 4.02 3.52
N TYR A 69 -2.28 4.79 3.11
CA TYR A 69 -2.17 5.94 2.23
C TYR A 69 -2.61 7.23 2.92
N TRP A 70 -2.10 8.35 2.44
CA TRP A 70 -2.46 9.70 2.89
C TRP A 70 -2.50 10.66 1.71
N ASP A 71 -3.62 11.39 1.57
CA ASP A 71 -3.80 12.39 0.49
C ASP A 71 -3.69 13.85 0.95
N GLY A 72 -3.34 14.09 2.22
CA GLY A 72 -3.33 15.41 2.84
C GLY A 72 -4.62 15.76 3.60
N THR A 73 -5.68 14.94 3.46
CA THR A 73 -6.96 15.10 4.16
C THR A 73 -7.49 13.79 4.76
N TYR A 74 -7.40 12.69 4.01
CA TYR A 74 -7.91 11.37 4.36
C TYR A 74 -6.79 10.34 4.41
N ASN A 75 -6.84 9.50 5.46
CA ASN A 75 -6.09 8.27 5.51
C ASN A 75 -6.94 7.16 4.90
N CYS A 76 -6.32 6.31 4.09
CA CYS A 76 -6.97 5.15 3.50
C CYS A 76 -6.12 3.90 3.73
N ALA A 77 -6.75 2.80 4.13
CA ALA A 77 -6.09 1.53 4.34
C ALA A 77 -6.70 0.44 3.44
N ARG A 78 -5.84 -0.47 2.98
CA ARG A 78 -6.25 -1.70 2.30
C ARG A 78 -5.34 -2.84 2.72
N SER A 79 -5.90 -4.03 2.90
CA SER A 79 -5.16 -5.20 3.36
C SER A 79 -5.20 -6.27 2.29
N VAL A 80 -4.04 -6.58 1.71
CA VAL A 80 -3.91 -7.58 0.64
C VAL A 80 -3.36 -8.87 1.24
N LYS A 81 -4.03 -9.99 1.00
CA LYS A 81 -3.57 -11.32 1.43
C LYS A 81 -2.22 -11.67 0.81
N ALA A 82 -1.51 -12.60 1.43
CA ALA A 82 -0.22 -13.10 0.98
C ALA A 82 -0.08 -14.59 1.28
N GLY A 83 0.94 -15.21 0.70
CA GLY A 83 1.27 -16.61 0.96
C GLY A 83 0.11 -17.57 0.66
N SER A 84 -0.12 -18.53 1.56
CA SER A 84 -1.18 -19.54 1.43
C SER A 84 -2.60 -18.98 1.51
N TYR A 85 -2.78 -17.71 1.89
CA TYR A 85 -4.08 -17.06 1.99
C TYR A 85 -4.45 -16.32 0.69
N TYR A 86 -3.50 -16.02 -0.20
CA TYR A 86 -3.79 -15.31 -1.45
C TYR A 86 -4.58 -16.18 -2.43
N GLY A 87 -5.73 -15.69 -2.89
CA GLY A 87 -6.66 -16.45 -3.73
C GLY A 87 -7.57 -17.42 -2.97
N VAL A 88 -7.46 -17.48 -1.63
CA VAL A 88 -8.28 -18.35 -0.79
C VAL A 88 -9.32 -17.52 -0.06
N SER A 89 -10.60 -17.85 -0.25
CA SER A 89 -11.70 -17.20 0.47
C SER A 89 -11.59 -17.49 1.97
N SER A 90 -11.44 -16.43 2.76
CA SER A 90 -11.50 -16.48 4.22
C SER A 90 -11.99 -15.14 4.75
N ARG A 91 -12.53 -15.15 5.96
CA ARG A 91 -13.04 -13.92 6.57
C ARG A 91 -11.87 -12.99 6.91
N MET A 92 -12.05 -11.70 6.60
CA MET A 92 -11.22 -10.60 7.08
C MET A 92 -12.14 -9.51 7.65
N ASN A 93 -11.60 -8.73 8.58
CA ASN A 93 -12.20 -7.49 9.03
C ASN A 93 -11.09 -6.45 9.09
N LEU A 94 -11.20 -5.39 8.28
CA LEU A 94 -10.26 -4.26 8.29
C LEU A 94 -11.01 -3.05 8.84
N ASP A 95 -10.59 -2.59 10.01
CA ASP A 95 -11.10 -1.38 10.64
C ASP A 95 -10.06 -0.27 10.59
N LEU A 96 -10.52 0.96 10.38
CA LEU A 96 -9.71 2.18 10.43
C LEU A 96 -10.44 3.22 11.27
N TRP A 97 -9.77 3.76 12.28
CA TRP A 97 -10.31 4.80 13.15
C TRP A 97 -9.45 6.06 13.13
N SER A 98 -10.08 7.19 13.42
CA SER A 98 -9.38 8.43 13.79
C SER A 98 -9.70 8.81 15.23
N LYS A 99 -8.72 9.42 15.90
CA LYS A 99 -8.87 9.95 17.27
C LYS A 99 -9.99 11.00 17.38
N ALA A 100 -10.37 11.62 16.25
CA ALA A 100 -11.45 12.58 16.18
C ALA A 100 -12.85 11.93 16.09
N GLY A 101 -12.93 10.59 16.15
CA GLY A 101 -14.19 9.83 16.12
C GLY A 101 -14.61 9.33 14.75
N GLY A 102 -13.73 9.41 13.74
CA GLY A 102 -13.98 8.77 12.44
C GLY A 102 -13.77 7.26 12.52
N HIS A 103 -14.60 6.50 11.81
CA HIS A 103 -14.49 5.04 11.71
C HIS A 103 -14.98 4.60 10.33
N ASP A 104 -14.25 3.67 9.72
CA ASP A 104 -14.65 2.97 8.52
C ASP A 104 -14.17 1.51 8.60
N ASN A 105 -14.93 0.61 7.97
CA ASN A 105 -14.88 -0.82 8.21
C ASN A 105 -15.18 -1.60 6.92
N ASP A 106 -14.38 -2.63 6.64
CA ASP A 106 -14.69 -3.62 5.62
C ASP A 106 -14.56 -5.04 6.18
N ASN A 107 -15.70 -5.71 6.35
CA ASN A 107 -15.82 -7.03 6.96
C ASN A 107 -16.58 -7.99 6.05
N GLY A 108 -15.98 -9.15 5.78
CA GLY A 108 -16.55 -10.10 4.85
C GLY A 108 -15.63 -11.26 4.52
N TYR A 109 -16.03 -12.05 3.53
CA TYR A 109 -15.20 -13.11 2.97
C TYR A 109 -14.52 -12.60 1.71
N PHE A 110 -13.19 -12.56 1.74
CA PHE A 110 -12.39 -12.05 0.63
C PHE A 110 -11.43 -13.12 0.14
N SER A 111 -11.14 -13.12 -1.15
CA SER A 111 -10.10 -13.99 -1.73
C SER A 111 -8.75 -13.29 -1.86
N TYR A 112 -8.72 -11.96 -1.92
CA TYR A 112 -7.50 -11.21 -2.26
C TYR A 112 -7.25 -10.05 -1.32
N GLU A 113 -8.24 -9.21 -1.05
CA GLU A 113 -8.05 -8.01 -0.24
C GLU A 113 -9.33 -7.60 0.49
N ALA A 114 -9.16 -6.87 1.59
CA ALA A 114 -10.19 -6.10 2.27
C ALA A 114 -9.84 -4.61 2.22
N GLY A 115 -10.85 -3.76 2.17
CA GLY A 115 -10.76 -2.34 1.89
C GLY A 115 -11.04 -2.02 0.42
N PRO A 116 -10.91 -0.73 0.02
CA PRO A 116 -10.38 0.37 0.82
C PRO A 116 -11.32 0.81 1.95
N VAL A 117 -10.75 1.14 3.12
CA VAL A 117 -11.44 1.87 4.20
C VAL A 117 -10.78 3.22 4.38
N THR A 118 -11.56 4.27 4.60
CA THR A 118 -11.10 5.67 4.58
C THR A 118 -11.66 6.48 5.74
N VAL A 119 -10.78 7.19 6.46
CA VAL A 119 -11.19 8.14 7.50
C VAL A 119 -10.52 9.49 7.33
N TYR A 120 -11.17 10.55 7.80
CA TYR A 120 -10.58 11.87 7.89
C TYR A 120 -9.40 11.84 8.87
N GLY A 121 -8.20 12.19 8.38
CA GLY A 121 -6.93 12.07 9.12
C GLY A 121 -6.24 13.40 9.40
N LYS A 122 -6.75 14.53 8.88
CA LYS A 122 -6.09 15.83 9.02
C LYS A 122 -6.21 16.39 10.43
N ASN A 123 -5.10 16.85 11.01
CA ASN A 123 -5.00 17.34 12.39
C ASN A 123 -5.49 16.31 13.43
N THR A 124 -5.38 15.03 13.11
CA THR A 124 -5.76 13.93 14.00
C THR A 124 -4.85 12.73 13.72
N CYS A 125 -4.90 11.75 14.62
CA CYS A 125 -4.14 10.52 14.45
C CYS A 125 -5.09 9.36 14.16
N ILE A 126 -4.62 8.39 13.39
CA ILE A 126 -5.38 7.20 13.00
C ILE A 126 -4.75 5.95 13.59
N ASN A 127 -5.60 4.95 13.81
CA ASN A 127 -5.16 3.58 13.99
C ASN A 127 -6.00 2.64 13.12
N PHE A 128 -5.50 1.44 12.84
CA PHE A 128 -6.24 0.42 12.13
C PHE A 128 -6.04 -0.93 12.82
N GLU A 129 -6.94 -1.86 12.55
CA GLU A 129 -6.87 -3.24 12.98
C GLU A 129 -7.22 -4.12 11.79
N LEU A 130 -6.40 -5.14 11.55
CA LEU A 130 -6.74 -6.22 10.64
C LEU A 130 -7.00 -7.46 11.48
N ASP A 131 -8.20 -8.01 11.35
CA ASP A 131 -8.50 -9.37 11.78
C ASP A 131 -8.50 -10.35 10.61
N MET A 132 -7.98 -11.56 10.82
CA MET A 132 -8.09 -12.64 9.86
C MET A 132 -8.53 -13.95 10.52
N TRP A 133 -9.41 -14.67 9.83
CA TRP A 133 -9.86 -16.01 10.21
C TRP A 133 -9.26 -17.06 9.28
N LYS A 134 -9.03 -18.25 9.85
CA LYS A 134 -8.66 -19.43 9.06
C LYS A 134 -9.76 -19.72 8.02
N PRO A 135 -9.41 -20.26 6.83
CA PRO A 135 -10.40 -20.61 5.81
C PRO A 135 -11.47 -21.57 6.34
N ASN A 136 -12.61 -21.67 5.63
CA ASN A 136 -13.74 -22.53 5.99
C ASN A 136 -14.39 -22.24 7.35
N GLY A 137 -14.45 -20.96 7.74
CA GLY A 137 -15.06 -20.54 9.00
C GLY A 137 -14.24 -20.90 10.25
N GLY A 138 -12.93 -21.10 10.10
CA GLY A 138 -12.05 -21.39 11.22
C GLY A 138 -11.86 -20.19 12.15
N ALA A 139 -11.12 -20.39 13.25
CA ALA A 139 -10.92 -19.37 14.28
C ALA A 139 -10.22 -18.09 13.77
N ASN A 140 -10.45 -16.95 14.45
CA ASN A 140 -9.60 -15.77 14.33
C ASN A 140 -8.20 -16.16 14.80
N PHE A 141 -7.18 -15.90 13.99
CA PHE A 141 -5.78 -16.22 14.29
C PHE A 141 -4.87 -15.00 14.26
N LEU A 142 -5.36 -13.86 13.78
CA LEU A 142 -4.60 -12.63 13.64
C LEU A 142 -5.52 -11.49 14.03
N GLN A 143 -5.11 -10.74 15.03
CA GLN A 143 -5.73 -9.51 15.48
C GLN A 143 -4.58 -8.54 15.69
N ASP A 144 -4.36 -7.63 14.74
CA ASP A 144 -3.19 -6.75 14.79
C ASP A 144 -3.45 -5.58 15.73
N HIS A 145 -2.51 -5.35 16.65
CA HIS A 145 -2.63 -4.28 17.64
C HIS A 145 -1.94 -3.01 17.19
N VAL A 146 -2.47 -1.90 17.69
CA VAL A 146 -1.89 -0.56 17.54
C VAL A 146 -0.41 -0.58 18.00
N PRO A 147 0.52 0.04 17.25
CA PRO A 147 1.93 0.07 17.62
C PRO A 147 2.13 0.73 19.00
N PRO A 148 3.28 0.52 19.67
CA PRO A 148 3.56 1.15 20.97
C PRO A 148 3.48 2.68 20.98
N SER A 149 3.63 3.33 19.81
CA SER A 149 3.43 4.77 19.61
C SER A 149 1.97 5.22 19.77
N GLY A 150 1.02 4.28 19.79
CA GLY A 150 -0.43 4.51 19.93
C GLY A 150 -1.16 4.86 18.64
N TYR A 151 -0.45 5.12 17.54
CA TYR A 151 -1.04 5.50 16.24
C TYR A 151 -0.12 5.09 15.08
N PHE A 152 -0.73 4.79 13.92
CA PHE A 152 0.00 4.47 12.69
C PHE A 152 0.33 5.72 11.86
N HIS A 153 -0.49 6.77 11.92
CA HIS A 153 -0.23 8.04 11.24
C HIS A 153 -0.93 9.20 11.96
N CYS A 154 -0.35 10.40 11.87
CA CYS A 154 -1.00 11.66 12.26
C CYS A 154 -0.83 12.67 11.11
N GLY A 155 -1.95 13.18 10.58
CA GLY A 155 -1.97 14.11 9.45
C GLY A 155 -2.16 15.57 9.84
#